data_AF-A0AAV6V4I6-F1
#
_entry.id   AF-A0AAV6V4I6-F1
#
_cell.length_a   1.000
_cell.length_b   1.000
_cell.length_c   1.000
_cell.angle_alpha   90.00
_cell.angle_beta   90.00
_cell.angle_gamma   90.00
#
_symmetry.space_group_name_H-M   'P 1'
#
loop_
_entity.id
_entity.type
_entity.pdbx_description
1 polymer ?
#
loop_
_entity_poly.entity_id
_entity_poly.type
_entity_poly.pdbx_seq_one_letter_code
_entity_poly.pdbx_strand_id
1 'polypeptide(L)'
;MLVIPQEVRWNTYFDTIKSYLDNRGKLVQVCQDHQNEIGKDIFKLVNDVNLTVNCADYLAVLKPIAKALDSMQSDNTKLAESVDFWNKLGETLESCSASDQTKVMKYFNARRGAHYAANLLDHRYCGKTLCDAQRKKVLFISCNQSEILPLAMQFLAKRAPFPSYMFESQFNDVDPITWWANIELTPRQRLSIFHKNCSLDPLLQPD
;
A
#
# COMPACT_ATOMS: atom_id res chain seq x y z
N MET A 1 24.41 -5.71 -11.07
CA MET A 1 23.05 -6.20 -11.41
C MET A 1 22.42 -5.11 -12.26
N LEU A 2 22.27 -5.34 -13.57
CA LEU A 2 21.70 -4.35 -14.50
C LEU A 2 20.19 -4.37 -14.31
N VAL A 3 19.61 -3.30 -13.77
CA VAL A 3 18.16 -3.14 -13.63
C VAL A 3 17.60 -2.78 -15.00
N ILE A 4 16.65 -3.58 -15.50
CA ILE A 4 16.10 -3.45 -16.85
C ILE A 4 15.12 -2.25 -16.87
N PRO A 5 15.09 -1.38 -17.91
CA PRO A 5 14.29 -0.16 -17.93
C PRO A 5 12.75 -0.30 -17.90
N GLN A 6 12.21 -1.53 -17.85
CA GLN A 6 10.78 -1.76 -17.62
C GLN A 6 10.44 -1.82 -16.12
N GLU A 7 11.46 -1.89 -15.24
CA GLU A 7 11.35 -1.85 -13.78
C GLU A 7 11.73 -0.47 -13.22
N VAL A 8 11.43 0.62 -13.93
CA VAL A 8 11.60 1.98 -13.41
C VAL A 8 10.49 2.19 -12.38
N ARG A 9 10.71 1.62 -11.19
CA ARG A 9 9.82 1.64 -10.03
C ARG A 9 9.48 3.09 -9.69
N TRP A 10 8.35 3.26 -9.01
CA TRP A 10 7.87 4.55 -8.52
C TRP A 10 8.88 5.25 -7.58
N ASN A 11 9.97 4.55 -7.21
CA ASN A 11 11.09 5.02 -6.40
C ASN A 11 12.18 5.74 -7.21
N THR A 12 12.04 5.92 -8.52
CA THR A 12 13.07 6.57 -9.36
C THR A 12 13.57 7.89 -8.79
N TYR A 13 12.67 8.73 -8.27
CA TYR A 13 13.04 9.99 -7.61
C TYR A 13 13.84 9.75 -6.32
N PHE A 14 13.42 8.79 -5.50
CA PHE A 14 14.13 8.40 -4.29
C PHE A 14 15.54 7.87 -4.61
N ASP A 15 15.67 6.96 -5.57
CA ASP A 15 16.94 6.36 -5.97
C ASP A 15 17.89 7.39 -6.59
N THR A 16 17.35 8.32 -7.38
CA THR A 16 18.14 9.41 -8.00
C THR A 16 18.69 10.35 -6.93
N ILE A 17 17.85 10.82 -6.01
CA ILE A 17 18.27 11.74 -4.95
C ILE A 17 19.26 11.04 -4.01
N LYS A 18 19.00 9.78 -3.66
CA LYS A 18 19.90 8.98 -2.84
C LYS A 18 21.26 8.80 -3.51
N SER A 19 21.29 8.42 -4.78
CA SER A 19 22.52 8.25 -5.56
C SER A 19 23.31 9.55 -5.67
N TYR A 20 22.62 10.69 -5.86
CA TYR A 20 23.25 12.00 -5.84
C TYR A 20 23.93 12.30 -4.49
N LEU A 21 23.22 12.12 -3.37
CA LEU A 21 23.76 12.37 -2.04
C LEU A 21 24.94 11.44 -1.70
N ASP A 22 24.82 10.15 -2.02
CA ASP A 22 25.86 9.14 -1.78
C ASP A 22 27.14 9.41 -2.59
N ASN A 23 27.01 9.97 -3.80
CA ASN A 23 28.14 10.25 -4.70
C ASN A 23 28.55 11.72 -4.76
N ARG A 24 27.93 12.61 -3.97
CA ARG A 24 28.18 14.06 -4.01
C ARG A 24 29.65 14.41 -3.85
N GLY A 25 30.35 13.75 -2.92
CA GLY A 25 31.79 13.99 -2.69
C GLY A 25 32.62 13.79 -3.95
N LYS A 26 32.31 12.73 -4.72
CA LYS A 26 32.98 12.45 -6.00
C LYS A 26 32.61 13.47 -7.07
N LEU A 27 31.33 13.90 -7.12
CA LEU A 27 30.87 14.93 -8.06
C LEU A 27 31.58 16.27 -7.83
N VAL A 28 31.73 16.68 -6.56
CA VAL A 28 32.46 17.91 -6.21
C VAL A 28 33.93 17.81 -6.62
N GLN A 29 34.58 16.66 -6.38
CA GLN A 29 35.97 16.44 -6.77
C GLN A 29 36.15 16.52 -8.30
N VAL A 30 35.31 15.84 -9.08
CA VAL A 30 35.36 15.92 -10.56
C VAL A 30 35.13 17.35 -11.04
N CYS A 31 34.23 18.10 -10.41
CA CYS A 31 34.00 19.51 -10.74
C CYS A 31 35.22 20.40 -10.43
N GLN A 32 35.99 20.09 -9.39
CA GLN A 32 37.23 20.81 -9.05
C GLN A 32 38.36 20.45 -10.02
N ASP A 33 38.53 19.17 -10.34
CA ASP A 33 39.61 18.67 -11.20
C ASP A 33 39.45 19.14 -12.67
N HIS A 34 38.21 19.30 -13.15
CA HIS A 34 37.89 19.69 -14.53
C HIS A 34 37.17 21.04 -14.64
N GLN A 35 37.50 21.99 -13.76
CA GLN A 35 36.82 23.28 -13.65
C GLN A 35 36.79 24.10 -14.97
N ASN A 36 37.78 23.91 -15.85
CA ASN A 36 37.88 24.62 -17.13
C ASN A 36 37.07 23.97 -18.27
N GLU A 37 36.69 22.70 -18.13
CA GLU A 37 35.94 21.92 -19.12
C GLU A 37 34.44 21.87 -18.79
N ILE A 38 34.09 22.00 -17.51
CA ILE A 38 32.71 21.92 -17.02
C ILE A 38 32.04 23.29 -17.07
N GLY A 39 30.80 23.33 -17.56
CA GLY A 39 29.99 24.54 -17.59
C GLY A 39 29.79 25.17 -16.20
N LYS A 40 29.93 26.49 -16.12
CA LYS A 40 29.83 27.26 -14.86
C LYS A 40 28.52 27.02 -14.10
N ASP A 41 27.43 26.73 -14.82
CA ASP A 41 26.12 26.50 -14.22
C ASP A 41 26.05 25.14 -13.50
N ILE A 42 26.67 24.10 -14.06
CA ILE A 42 26.78 22.78 -13.42
C ILE A 42 27.66 22.88 -12.18
N PHE A 43 28.77 23.62 -12.28
CA PHE A 43 29.66 23.85 -11.14
C PHE A 43 28.94 24.57 -9.99
N LYS A 44 28.11 25.58 -10.29
CA LYS A 44 27.27 26.26 -9.28
C LYS A 44 26.27 25.30 -8.64
N LEU A 45 25.60 24.47 -9.46
CA LEU A 45 24.58 23.54 -8.99
C LEU A 45 25.14 22.49 -8.03
N VAL A 46 26.26 21.85 -8.38
CA VAL A 46 26.90 20.80 -7.56
C VAL A 46 27.43 21.36 -6.23
N ASN A 47 27.91 22.61 -6.23
CA ASN A 47 28.40 23.28 -5.03
C ASN A 47 27.31 23.98 -4.22
N ASP A 48 26.06 23.98 -4.69
CA ASP A 48 24.95 24.57 -3.95
C ASP A 48 24.61 23.72 -2.71
N VAL A 49 24.82 24.34 -1.55
CA VAL A 49 24.51 23.72 -0.24
C VAL A 49 23.00 23.63 -0.05
N ASN A 50 22.22 24.61 -0.52
CA ASN A 50 20.77 24.61 -0.38
C ASN A 50 20.14 23.44 -1.14
N LEU A 51 20.65 23.15 -2.34
CA LEU A 51 20.23 21.97 -3.10
C LEU A 51 20.46 20.69 -2.30
N THR A 52 21.60 20.58 -1.63
CA THR A 52 21.97 19.39 -0.85
C THR A 52 21.05 19.21 0.35
N VAL A 53 20.76 20.28 1.09
CA VAL A 53 19.82 20.27 2.23
C VAL A 53 18.42 19.89 1.75
N ASN A 54 17.93 20.54 0.69
CA ASN A 54 16.62 20.24 0.12
C ASN A 54 16.51 18.77 -0.34
N CYS A 55 17.55 18.23 -0.99
CA CYS A 55 17.61 16.82 -1.37
C CYS A 55 17.51 15.89 -0.16
N ALA A 56 18.18 16.21 0.96
CA ALA A 56 18.10 15.42 2.18
C ALA A 56 16.69 15.46 2.80
N ASP A 57 16.06 16.62 2.83
CA ASP A 57 14.69 16.80 3.33
C ASP A 57 13.68 16.03 2.47
N TYR A 58 13.80 16.13 1.14
CA TYR A 58 12.97 15.34 0.22
C TYR A 58 13.19 13.84 0.38
N LEU A 59 14.42 13.40 0.59
CA LEU A 59 14.73 11.99 0.80
C LEU A 59 14.05 11.46 2.09
N ALA A 60 14.00 12.27 3.14
CA ALA A 60 13.34 11.91 4.39
C ALA A 60 11.84 11.64 4.20
N VAL A 61 11.15 12.45 3.38
CA VAL A 61 9.73 12.28 3.04
C VAL A 61 9.50 11.12 2.06
N LEU A 62 10.37 10.96 1.06
CA LEU A 62 10.23 9.93 0.04
C LEU A 62 10.52 8.53 0.57
N LYS A 63 11.39 8.38 1.57
CA LYS A 63 11.77 7.08 2.15
C LYS A 63 10.57 6.24 2.65
N PRO A 64 9.67 6.76 3.51
CA PRO A 64 8.51 5.97 3.95
C PRO A 64 7.54 5.67 2.80
N ILE A 65 7.39 6.59 1.84
CA ILE A 65 6.56 6.39 0.64
C ILE A 65 7.10 5.25 -0.21
N ALA A 66 8.41 5.26 -0.50
CA ALA A 66 9.09 4.22 -1.26
C ALA A 66 8.95 2.84 -0.59
N LYS A 67 9.13 2.77 0.73
CA LYS A 67 8.94 1.53 1.50
C LYS A 67 7.50 1.01 1.44
N ALA A 68 6.51 1.90 1.55
CA ALA A 68 5.11 1.52 1.47
C ALA A 68 4.76 1.00 0.05
N LEU A 69 5.28 1.66 -0.99
CA LEU A 69 5.10 1.25 -2.37
C LEU A 69 5.76 -0.10 -2.67
N ASP A 70 7.01 -0.32 -2.23
CA ASP A 70 7.71 -1.60 -2.37
C ASP A 70 6.94 -2.73 -1.68
N SER A 71 6.41 -2.46 -0.48
CA SER A 71 5.59 -3.43 0.23
C SER A 71 4.30 -3.73 -0.53
N MET A 72 3.64 -2.71 -1.11
CA MET A 72 2.41 -2.91 -1.88
C MET A 72 2.61 -3.60 -3.23
N GLN A 73 3.76 -3.40 -3.86
CA GLN A 73 4.11 -3.96 -5.16
C GLN A 73 4.76 -5.34 -5.07
N SER A 74 4.97 -5.87 -3.86
CA SER A 74 5.44 -7.24 -3.69
C SER A 74 4.41 -8.24 -4.25
N ASP A 75 4.88 -9.24 -4.98
CA ASP A 75 4.04 -10.31 -5.57
C ASP A 75 3.17 -11.06 -4.54
N ASN A 76 3.57 -11.01 -3.26
CA ASN A 76 2.88 -11.69 -2.17
C ASN A 76 1.82 -10.83 -1.46
N THR A 77 1.73 -9.54 -1.79
CA THR A 77 0.88 -8.61 -1.04
C THR A 77 -0.59 -8.85 -1.33
N LYS A 78 -1.36 -9.06 -0.26
CA LYS A 78 -2.81 -9.24 -0.38
C LYS A 78 -3.51 -7.89 -0.32
N LEU A 79 -4.66 -7.80 -0.99
CA LEU A 79 -5.49 -6.58 -1.02
C LEU A 79 -5.85 -6.08 0.39
N ALA A 80 -6.04 -6.99 1.35
CA ALA A 80 -6.33 -6.68 2.75
C ALA A 80 -5.21 -5.90 3.45
N GLU A 81 -3.95 -6.19 3.11
CA GLU A 81 -2.76 -5.62 3.74
C GLU A 81 -2.53 -4.18 3.29
N SER A 82 -3.00 -3.83 2.08
CA SER A 82 -2.87 -2.49 1.53
C SER A 82 -3.46 -1.42 2.47
N VAL A 83 -4.59 -1.69 3.12
CA VAL A 83 -5.23 -0.76 4.05
C VAL A 83 -4.30 -0.41 5.21
N ASP A 84 -3.60 -1.40 5.75
CA ASP A 84 -2.70 -1.23 6.89
C ASP A 84 -1.38 -0.57 6.49
N PHE A 85 -0.83 -0.89 5.32
CA PHE A 85 0.35 -0.20 4.79
C PHE A 85 0.09 1.28 4.61
N TRP A 86 -1.06 1.62 4.06
CA TRP A 86 -1.50 2.99 3.96
C TRP A 86 -1.63 3.61 5.35
N ASN A 87 -2.41 3.02 6.27
CA ASN A 87 -2.61 3.64 7.60
C ASN A 87 -1.28 3.90 8.33
N LYS A 88 -0.32 2.96 8.28
CA LYS A 88 1.04 3.14 8.82
C LYS A 88 1.82 4.26 8.12
N LEU A 89 1.69 4.39 6.80
CA LEU A 89 2.28 5.50 6.06
C LEU A 89 1.69 6.84 6.50
N GLY A 90 0.39 6.88 6.80
CA GLY A 90 -0.30 8.07 7.31
C GLY A 90 0.29 8.52 8.63
N GLU A 91 0.38 7.61 9.60
CA GLU A 91 1.01 7.84 10.92
C GLU A 91 2.47 8.29 10.79
N THR A 92 3.22 7.70 9.85
CA THR A 92 4.62 8.09 9.63
C THR A 92 4.73 9.51 9.06
N LEU A 93 3.81 9.89 8.17
CA LEU A 93 3.76 11.21 7.53
C LEU A 93 3.07 12.29 8.37
N GLU A 94 2.36 11.92 9.44
CA GLU A 94 1.84 12.87 10.43
C GLU A 94 2.96 13.67 11.10
N SER A 95 4.16 13.09 11.17
CA SER A 95 5.38 13.77 11.61
C SER A 95 5.98 14.75 10.58
N CYS A 96 5.51 14.71 9.33
CA CYS A 96 5.96 15.56 8.23
C CYS A 96 5.04 16.77 8.01
N SER A 97 5.41 17.68 7.10
CA SER A 97 4.68 18.92 6.84
C SER A 97 3.20 18.70 6.46
N ALA A 98 2.31 19.61 6.89
CA ALA A 98 0.86 19.52 6.63
C ALA A 98 0.49 19.56 5.13
N SER A 99 1.35 20.15 4.29
CA SER A 99 1.17 20.20 2.83
C SER A 99 1.32 18.81 2.20
N ASP A 100 2.31 18.05 2.66
CA ASP A 100 2.59 16.71 2.14
C ASP A 100 1.51 15.72 2.58
N GLN A 101 1.04 15.83 3.83
CA GLN A 101 -0.08 15.04 4.34
C GLN A 101 -1.34 15.18 3.47
N THR A 102 -1.68 16.40 3.06
CA THR A 102 -2.89 16.65 2.25
C THR A 102 -2.80 15.95 0.89
N LYS A 103 -1.62 15.97 0.26
CA LYS A 103 -1.39 15.30 -1.03
C LYS A 103 -1.49 13.79 -0.88
N VAL A 104 -0.84 13.20 0.13
CA VAL A 104 -0.92 11.76 0.33
C VAL A 104 -2.36 11.37 0.67
N MET A 105 -3.06 12.13 1.53
CA MET A 105 -4.46 11.87 1.91
C MET A 105 -5.43 11.87 0.73
N LYS A 106 -5.16 12.64 -0.33
CA LYS A 106 -5.92 12.56 -1.58
C LYS A 106 -5.81 11.16 -2.22
N TYR A 107 -4.62 10.56 -2.24
CA TYR A 107 -4.41 9.20 -2.74
C TYR A 107 -4.96 8.14 -1.78
N PHE A 108 -4.87 8.36 -0.46
CA PHE A 108 -5.55 7.51 0.54
C PHE A 108 -7.06 7.39 0.32
N ASN A 109 -7.69 8.48 -0.13
CA ASN A 109 -9.13 8.54 -0.39
C ASN A 109 -9.52 7.85 -1.70
N ALA A 110 -8.56 7.50 -2.57
CA ALA A 110 -8.81 6.70 -3.76
C ALA A 110 -9.09 5.22 -3.43
N ARG A 111 -8.87 4.78 -2.18
CA ARG A 111 -9.24 3.44 -1.71
C ARG A 111 -10.74 3.21 -1.86
N ARG A 112 -11.09 2.30 -2.78
CA ARG A 112 -12.46 1.83 -3.02
C ARG A 112 -12.92 0.84 -1.94
N GLY A 113 -14.22 0.69 -1.78
CA GLY A 113 -14.79 -0.17 -0.73
C GLY A 113 -14.40 -1.66 -0.80
N ALA A 114 -13.92 -2.14 -1.94
CA ALA A 114 -13.33 -3.48 -2.06
C ALA A 114 -12.08 -3.69 -1.17
N HIS A 115 -11.24 -2.66 -1.01
CA HIS A 115 -10.04 -2.73 -0.15
C HIS A 115 -10.44 -2.89 1.32
N TYR A 116 -11.44 -2.11 1.75
CA TYR A 116 -11.98 -2.18 3.10
C TYR A 116 -12.70 -3.52 3.35
N ALA A 117 -13.41 -4.04 2.35
CA ALA A 117 -14.06 -5.35 2.44
C ALA A 117 -13.03 -6.48 2.58
N ALA A 118 -11.94 -6.45 1.80
CA ALA A 118 -10.86 -7.42 1.91
C ALA A 118 -10.19 -7.38 3.28
N ASN A 119 -9.89 -6.20 3.82
CA ASN A 119 -9.33 -6.06 5.17
C ASN A 119 -10.32 -6.49 6.26
N LEU A 120 -11.62 -6.26 6.06
CA LEU A 120 -12.67 -6.69 6.99
C LEU A 120 -12.83 -8.21 7.04
N LEU A 121 -12.67 -8.90 5.90
CA LEU A 121 -12.87 -10.34 5.72
C LEU A 121 -11.57 -11.17 5.79
N ASP A 122 -10.45 -10.55 6.17
CA ASP A 122 -9.21 -11.25 6.46
C ASP A 122 -9.15 -11.56 7.96
N HIS A 123 -8.87 -12.81 8.33
CA HIS A 123 -8.86 -13.26 9.73
C HIS A 123 -7.77 -12.58 10.57
N ARG A 124 -6.70 -12.10 9.93
CA ARG A 124 -5.58 -11.40 10.57
C ARG A 124 -5.97 -9.97 10.96
N TYR A 125 -6.70 -9.29 10.08
CA TYR A 125 -7.06 -7.88 10.24
C TYR A 125 -8.44 -7.68 10.85
N CYS A 126 -9.46 -8.42 10.41
CA CYS A 126 -10.85 -8.31 10.85
C CYS A 126 -11.38 -6.86 10.88
N GLY A 127 -10.85 -6.01 10.00
CA GLY A 127 -11.19 -4.58 9.96
C GLY A 127 -10.77 -3.77 11.19
N LYS A 128 -9.87 -4.26 12.05
CA LYS A 128 -9.45 -3.56 13.30
C LYS A 128 -9.03 -2.11 13.06
N THR A 129 -8.40 -1.84 11.91
CA THR A 129 -7.87 -0.53 11.52
C THR A 129 -8.88 0.32 10.73
N LEU A 130 -10.11 -0.17 10.51
CA LEU A 130 -11.15 0.54 9.75
C LEU A 130 -12.00 1.45 10.65
N CYS A 131 -12.19 2.69 10.22
CA CYS A 131 -13.10 3.64 10.87
C CYS A 131 -14.58 3.38 10.48
N ASP A 132 -15.51 3.96 11.23
CA ASP A 132 -16.95 3.76 11.03
C ASP A 132 -17.42 4.14 9.62
N ALA A 133 -16.86 5.21 9.04
CA ALA A 133 -17.19 5.61 7.67
C ALA A 133 -16.76 4.55 6.65
N GLN A 134 -15.59 3.91 6.85
CA GLN A 134 -15.11 2.84 5.98
C GLN A 134 -15.95 1.57 6.15
N ARG A 135 -16.31 1.21 7.39
CA ARG A 135 -17.22 0.08 7.68
C ARG A 135 -18.59 0.25 7.03
N LYS A 136 -19.15 1.46 7.08
CA LYS A 136 -20.41 1.80 6.38
C LYS A 136 -20.32 1.61 4.87
N LYS A 137 -19.19 1.98 4.24
CA LYS A 137 -18.96 1.73 2.80
C LYS A 137 -18.95 0.25 2.46
N VAL A 138 -18.34 -0.59 3.30
CA VAL A 138 -18.34 -2.06 3.10
C VAL A 138 -19.75 -2.63 3.25
N LEU A 139 -20.49 -2.20 4.27
CA LEU A 139 -21.87 -2.62 4.48
C LEU A 139 -22.77 -2.22 3.31
N PHE A 140 -22.62 -1.01 2.77
CA PHE A 140 -23.36 -0.57 1.59
C PHE A 140 -23.11 -1.47 0.37
N ILE A 141 -21.85 -1.81 0.08
CA ILE A 141 -21.49 -2.74 -1.00
C ILE A 141 -22.06 -4.13 -0.74
N SER A 142 -22.00 -4.60 0.51
CA SER A 142 -22.49 -5.92 0.91
C SER A 142 -24.01 -6.01 0.83
N CYS A 143 -24.75 -4.95 1.16
CA CYS A 143 -26.20 -4.87 1.02
C CYS A 143 -26.65 -4.98 -0.44
N ASN A 144 -25.86 -4.46 -1.38
CA ASN A 144 -26.10 -4.64 -2.82
C ASN A 144 -25.76 -6.06 -3.31
N GLN A 145 -25.15 -6.89 -2.46
CA GLN A 145 -24.76 -8.27 -2.74
C GLN A 145 -25.37 -9.22 -1.69
N SER A 146 -26.69 -9.37 -1.75
CA SER A 146 -27.58 -10.11 -0.83
C SER A 146 -27.01 -11.44 -0.28
N GLU A 147 -26.27 -12.20 -1.08
CA GLU A 147 -25.74 -13.52 -0.69
C GLU A 147 -24.48 -13.49 0.18
N ILE A 148 -23.69 -12.41 0.12
CA ILE A 148 -22.40 -12.31 0.84
C ILE A 148 -22.60 -11.71 2.22
N LEU A 149 -23.59 -10.82 2.39
CA LEU A 149 -23.84 -10.13 3.64
C LEU A 149 -24.08 -11.08 4.83
N PRO A 150 -24.91 -12.14 4.73
CA PRO A 150 -25.11 -13.08 5.84
C PRO A 150 -23.81 -13.80 6.23
N LEU A 151 -22.99 -14.19 5.25
CA LEU A 151 -21.71 -14.85 5.48
C LEU A 151 -20.70 -13.89 6.16
N ALA A 152 -20.64 -12.64 5.68
CA ALA A 152 -19.82 -11.60 6.29
C ALA A 152 -20.25 -11.30 7.73
N MET A 153 -21.56 -11.25 8.01
CA MET A 153 -22.07 -11.07 9.37
C MET A 153 -21.73 -12.26 10.28
N GLN A 154 -21.81 -13.50 9.76
CA GLN A 154 -21.39 -14.70 10.50
C GLN A 154 -19.89 -14.67 10.82
N PHE A 155 -19.05 -14.29 9.85
CA PHE A 155 -17.60 -14.12 10.02
C PHE A 155 -17.29 -13.08 11.11
N LEU A 156 -17.90 -11.89 11.02
CA LEU A 156 -17.69 -10.81 11.98
C LEU A 156 -18.21 -11.16 13.39
N ALA A 157 -19.31 -11.91 13.46
CA ALA A 157 -19.84 -12.42 14.72
C ALA A 157 -19.03 -13.61 15.27
N LYS A 158 -18.04 -14.13 14.52
CA LYS A 158 -17.28 -15.35 14.85
C LYS A 158 -18.20 -16.53 15.18
N ARG A 159 -19.25 -16.68 14.37
CA ARG A 159 -20.26 -17.73 14.50
C ARG A 159 -20.12 -18.72 13.36
N ALA A 160 -20.69 -19.91 13.55
CA ALA A 160 -20.72 -20.96 12.53
C ALA A 160 -21.08 -20.38 11.14
N PRO A 161 -20.30 -20.71 10.09
CA PRO A 161 -19.29 -21.78 10.03
C PRO A 161 -17.88 -21.39 10.53
N PHE A 162 -17.69 -20.19 11.11
CA PHE A 162 -16.38 -19.67 11.54
C PHE A 162 -16.14 -19.90 13.04
N PRO A 163 -15.30 -20.87 13.45
CA PRO A 163 -15.01 -21.11 14.84
C PRO A 163 -14.19 -19.96 15.45
N SER A 164 -14.51 -19.54 16.66
CA SER A 164 -13.84 -18.39 17.30
C SER A 164 -12.33 -18.59 17.49
N TYR A 165 -11.88 -19.82 17.72
CA TYR A 165 -10.46 -20.16 17.90
C TYR A 165 -9.62 -19.90 16.65
N MET A 166 -10.22 -19.93 15.45
CA MET A 166 -9.53 -19.68 14.17
C MET A 166 -9.12 -18.21 13.97
N PHE A 167 -9.56 -17.32 14.87
CA PHE A 167 -9.21 -15.90 14.88
C PHE A 167 -8.16 -15.55 15.95
N GLU A 168 -7.63 -16.56 16.65
CA GLU A 168 -6.56 -16.38 17.63
C GLU A 168 -5.22 -16.17 16.94
N SER A 169 -4.27 -15.56 17.65
CA SER A 169 -2.98 -15.13 17.09
C SER A 169 -2.16 -16.27 16.47
N GLN A 170 -2.36 -17.51 16.92
CA GLN A 170 -1.73 -18.70 16.36
C GLN A 170 -2.07 -18.97 14.88
N PHE A 171 -3.16 -18.39 14.37
CA PHE A 171 -3.57 -18.50 12.97
C PHE A 171 -3.16 -17.29 12.12
N ASN A 172 -2.47 -16.29 12.69
CA ASN A 172 -2.06 -15.11 11.95
C ASN A 172 -1.07 -15.41 10.82
N ASP A 173 -0.28 -16.47 10.97
CA ASP A 173 0.72 -16.91 9.99
C ASP A 173 0.11 -17.77 8.87
N VAL A 174 -1.17 -18.15 8.98
CA VAL A 174 -1.87 -18.90 7.95
C VAL A 174 -2.27 -17.96 6.81
N ASP A 175 -1.92 -18.33 5.58
CA ASP A 175 -2.33 -17.58 4.39
C ASP A 175 -3.88 -17.47 4.32
N PRO A 176 -4.45 -16.29 4.05
CA PRO A 176 -5.89 -16.09 4.04
C PRO A 176 -6.65 -17.03 3.10
N ILE A 177 -6.10 -17.38 1.94
CA ILE A 177 -6.76 -18.27 0.99
C ILE A 177 -6.83 -19.68 1.60
N THR A 178 -5.74 -20.12 2.22
CA THR A 178 -5.70 -21.41 2.94
C THR A 178 -6.67 -21.42 4.12
N TRP A 179 -6.76 -20.32 4.87
CA TRP A 179 -7.70 -20.18 5.97
C TRP A 179 -9.14 -20.33 5.48
N TRP A 180 -9.53 -19.61 4.42
CA TRP A 180 -10.85 -19.70 3.82
C TRP A 180 -11.17 -21.07 3.22
N ALA A 181 -10.18 -21.76 2.64
CA ALA A 181 -10.36 -23.09 2.04
C ALA A 181 -10.69 -24.19 3.08
N ASN A 182 -10.23 -24.02 4.32
CA ASN A 182 -10.46 -24.98 5.41
C ASN A 182 -11.78 -24.75 6.16
N ILE A 183 -12.61 -23.81 5.70
CA ILE A 183 -13.92 -23.55 6.30
C ILE A 183 -14.95 -24.40 5.58
N GLU A 184 -15.67 -25.21 6.36
CA GLU A 184 -16.79 -26.01 5.87
C GLU A 184 -17.99 -25.11 5.56
N LEU A 185 -17.92 -24.46 4.39
CA LEU A 185 -19.05 -23.73 3.82
C LEU A 185 -20.06 -24.72 3.23
N THR A 186 -21.35 -24.48 3.50
CA THR A 186 -22.43 -25.25 2.88
C THR A 186 -22.41 -25.11 1.35
N PRO A 187 -22.93 -26.07 0.57
CA PRO A 187 -22.90 -26.03 -0.90
C PRO A 187 -23.47 -24.74 -1.53
N ARG A 188 -24.49 -24.13 -0.91
CA ARG A 188 -25.04 -22.82 -1.31
C ARG A 188 -24.04 -21.67 -1.13
N GLN A 189 -23.24 -21.69 -0.07
CA GLN A 189 -22.22 -20.69 0.22
C GLN A 189 -20.99 -20.85 -0.69
N ARG A 190 -20.70 -22.07 -1.17
CA ARG A 190 -19.61 -22.31 -2.15
C ARG A 190 -19.96 -21.78 -3.55
N LEU A 191 -21.22 -21.94 -3.98
CA LEU A 191 -21.70 -21.49 -5.29
C LEU A 191 -21.73 -19.96 -5.46
N SER A 192 -22.05 -19.21 -4.40
CA SER A 192 -22.07 -17.74 -4.43
C SER A 192 -20.66 -17.13 -4.57
N ILE A 193 -19.63 -17.81 -4.06
CA ILE A 193 -18.22 -17.43 -4.20
C ILE A 193 -17.70 -17.78 -5.60
N PHE A 194 -18.03 -18.98 -6.12
CA PHE A 194 -17.56 -19.44 -7.43
C PHE A 194 -18.17 -18.68 -8.62
N HIS A 195 -19.47 -18.36 -8.60
CA HIS A 195 -20.10 -17.63 -9.70
C HIS A 195 -19.53 -16.21 -9.93
N LYS A 196 -19.00 -15.56 -8.88
CA LYS A 196 -18.39 -14.23 -8.96
C LYS A 196 -16.92 -14.23 -9.36
N ASN A 197 -16.15 -15.28 -9.04
CA ASN A 197 -14.76 -15.37 -9.50
C ASN A 197 -14.65 -15.59 -11.03
N CYS A 198 -15.71 -16.11 -11.67
CA CYS A 198 -15.82 -16.16 -13.15
C CYS A 198 -16.45 -14.91 -13.78
N SER A 199 -16.95 -13.97 -12.98
CA SER A 199 -17.64 -12.76 -13.46
C SER A 199 -16.93 -11.52 -12.91
N LEU A 200 -15.65 -11.35 -13.27
CA LEU A 200 -14.81 -10.20 -12.89
C LEU A 200 -15.15 -8.90 -13.66
N ASP A 201 -16.28 -8.84 -14.35
CA ASP A 201 -16.63 -7.69 -15.21
C ASP A 201 -17.33 -6.49 -14.54
N PRO A 202 -18.09 -6.57 -13.42
CA PRO A 202 -18.77 -5.36 -12.93
C PRO A 202 -17.91 -4.49 -11.99
N LEU A 203 -16.78 -4.98 -11.47
CA LEU A 203 -15.95 -4.23 -10.51
C LEU A 203 -14.96 -3.24 -11.17
N LEU A 204 -14.89 -3.26 -12.51
CA LEU A 204 -14.00 -2.42 -13.32
C LEU A 204 -14.71 -1.29 -14.09
N GLN A 205 -16.03 -1.12 -13.94
CA GLN A 205 -16.67 0.02 -14.61
C GLN A 205 -16.26 1.34 -13.95
N PRO A 206 -15.79 2.34 -14.73
CA PRO A 206 -15.56 3.68 -14.24
C PRO A 206 -16.90 4.40 -14.03
N ASP A 207 -16.98 5.22 -12.99
CA ASP A 207 -17.97 6.31 -12.92
C ASP A 207 -17.65 7.37 -14.00
#